data_AF-A0A3Q7IGM9-F1
#
_entry.id   AF-A0A3Q7IGM9-F1
#
_cell.length_a   1.000
_cell.length_b   1.000
_cell.length_c   1.000
_cell.angle_alpha   90.00
_cell.angle_beta   90.00
_cell.angle_gamma   90.00
#
_symmetry.space_group_name_H-M   'P 1'
#
loop_
_entity.id
_entity.type
_entity.pdbx_description
1 polymer ?
#
loop_
_entity_poly.entity_id
_entity_poly.type
_entity_poly.pdbx_seq_one_letter_code
_entity_poly.pdbx_strand_id
1 'polypeptide(L)'
;MIIRGNRSFIDGNKIYDTAIVGVLGNDFTAKDLTFRNNVGPIKHPEVMLRVEANLVLFYKCRCDWYQNTLYVKNKRQFYRDSEVYGTIDFICGDVTTLVPN
;
A
#
# COMPACT_ATOMS: atom_id res chain seq x y z
N MET A 1 -4.21 8.93 -12.60
CA MET A 1 -3.37 9.93 -11.87
C MET A 1 -2.34 9.18 -11.04
N ILE A 2 -1.14 9.74 -10.80
CA ILE A 2 -0.07 9.06 -10.03
C ILE A 2 0.26 9.81 -8.73
N ILE A 3 0.24 9.10 -7.60
CA ILE A 3 0.69 9.55 -6.29
C ILE A 3 2.06 8.95 -6.01
N ARG A 4 3.05 9.80 -5.70
CA ARG A 4 4.45 9.42 -5.48
C ARG A 4 5.02 9.98 -4.18
N GLY A 5 6.02 9.28 -3.65
CA GLY A 5 6.82 9.66 -2.48
C GLY A 5 8.18 9.00 -2.54
N ASN A 6 9.06 9.36 -1.60
CA ASN A 6 10.47 8.93 -1.59
C ASN A 6 11.07 8.76 -0.17
N ARG A 7 10.23 8.52 0.84
CA ARG A 7 10.68 8.36 2.23
C ARG A 7 11.18 6.94 2.46
N SER A 8 12.33 6.80 3.14
CA SER A 8 12.93 5.50 3.45
C SER A 8 13.33 5.34 4.91
N PHE A 9 13.50 4.09 5.34
CA PHE A 9 14.08 3.78 6.65
C PHE A 9 15.53 4.25 6.74
N ILE A 10 16.32 4.09 5.67
CA ILE A 10 17.71 4.56 5.61
C ILE A 10 17.80 6.09 5.80
N ASP A 11 16.80 6.84 5.35
CA ASP A 11 16.74 8.30 5.56
C ASP A 11 16.30 8.68 7.00
N GLY A 12 16.27 7.72 7.93
CA GLY A 12 15.97 7.94 9.36
C GLY A 12 14.49 7.91 9.72
N ASN A 13 13.60 7.56 8.79
CA ASN A 13 12.17 7.42 9.07
C ASN A 13 11.87 6.08 9.74
N LYS A 14 10.89 6.04 10.65
CA LYS A 14 10.34 4.76 11.08
C LYS A 14 9.66 4.10 9.89
N ILE A 15 9.73 2.77 9.81
CA ILE A 15 9.11 1.98 8.73
C ILE A 15 7.64 2.37 8.53
N TYR A 16 6.90 2.56 9.61
CA TYR A 16 5.51 3.02 9.57
C TYR A 16 5.31 4.40 8.91
N ASP A 17 6.26 5.32 9.09
CA ASP A 17 6.20 6.70 8.62
C ASP A 17 6.69 6.87 7.17
N THR A 18 7.22 5.79 6.57
CA THR A 18 7.62 5.77 5.15
C THR A 18 6.42 5.67 4.19
N ALA A 19 5.22 5.39 4.72
CA ALA A 19 3.97 5.32 3.94
C ALA A 19 3.74 6.60 3.13
N ILE A 20 3.61 6.45 1.81
CA ILE A 20 3.21 7.53 0.89
C ILE A 20 1.75 7.91 1.15
N VAL A 21 0.92 6.89 1.40
CA VAL A 21 -0.50 7.06 1.68
C VAL A 21 -0.89 6.26 2.91
N GLY A 22 -1.51 6.94 3.87
CA GLY A 22 -2.16 6.33 5.03
C GLY A 22 -3.68 6.50 4.94
N VAL A 23 -4.40 5.39 4.90
CA VAL A 23 -5.87 5.35 4.90
C VAL A 23 -6.34 4.95 6.29
N LEU A 24 -6.89 5.91 7.03
CA LEU A 24 -7.38 5.74 8.41
C LEU A 24 -8.91 5.79 8.50
N GLY A 25 -9.58 6.45 7.55
CA GLY A 25 -11.05 6.61 7.53
C GLY A 25 -11.75 5.40 6.92
N ASN A 26 -12.80 4.92 7.57
CA ASN A 26 -13.66 3.86 7.03
C ASN A 26 -14.37 4.32 5.74
N ASP A 27 -14.82 3.35 4.93
CA ASP A 27 -15.55 3.59 3.67
C ASP A 27 -14.73 4.34 2.60
N PHE A 28 -13.40 4.32 2.73
CA PHE A 28 -12.50 4.92 1.74
C PHE A 28 -12.59 4.17 0.40
N THR A 29 -12.74 4.93 -0.69
CA THR A 29 -12.69 4.40 -2.05
C THR A 29 -11.64 5.13 -2.87
N ALA A 30 -10.76 4.36 -3.51
CA ALA A 30 -9.83 4.82 -4.52
C ALA A 30 -10.19 4.19 -5.87
N LYS A 31 -10.18 5.01 -6.94
CA LYS A 31 -10.47 4.57 -8.30
C LYS A 31 -9.58 5.24 -9.34
N ASP A 32 -9.09 4.48 -10.32
CA ASP A 32 -8.26 4.98 -11.43
C ASP A 32 -6.98 5.74 -10.94
N LEU A 33 -6.40 5.24 -9.84
CA LEU A 33 -5.21 5.80 -9.18
C LEU A 33 -4.03 4.86 -9.25
N THR A 34 -2.85 5.42 -9.51
CA THR A 34 -1.58 4.71 -9.37
C THR A 34 -0.82 5.23 -8.16
N PHE A 35 -0.45 4.33 -7.25
CA PHE A 35 0.48 4.60 -6.17
C PHE A 35 1.85 4.07 -6.57
N ARG A 36 2.90 4.88 -6.46
CA ARG A 36 4.27 4.46 -6.79
C ARG A 36 5.31 5.04 -5.83
N ASN A 37 6.15 4.18 -5.26
CA ASN A 37 7.38 4.59 -4.58
C ASN A 37 8.57 4.36 -5.52
N ASN A 38 9.37 5.40 -5.74
CA ASN A 38 10.54 5.34 -6.61
C ASN A 38 11.84 5.07 -5.84
N VAL A 39 11.74 4.71 -4.56
CA VAL A 39 12.92 4.40 -3.77
C VAL A 39 13.51 3.07 -4.21
N GLY A 40 14.79 3.10 -4.61
CA GLY A 40 15.49 1.96 -5.16
C GLY A 40 15.74 0.84 -4.14
N PRO A 41 16.14 -0.37 -4.62
CA PRO A 41 16.24 -1.60 -3.83
C PRO A 41 17.20 -1.56 -2.63
N ILE A 42 18.01 -0.51 -2.51
CA ILE A 42 19.05 -0.39 -1.48
C ILE A 42 18.49 0.20 -0.18
N LYS A 43 17.35 0.90 -0.22
CA LYS A 43 16.85 1.74 0.88
C LYS A 43 15.83 1.06 1.82
N HIS A 44 15.67 -0.26 1.71
CA HIS A 44 14.75 -1.07 2.49
C HIS A 44 15.06 -1.11 4.00
N PRO A 45 14.04 -1.30 4.87
CA PRO A 45 12.62 -1.58 4.61
C PRO A 45 11.68 -0.34 4.59
N GLU A 46 10.63 -0.35 3.76
CA GLU A 46 9.68 0.76 3.60
C GLU A 46 8.23 0.29 3.47
N VAL A 47 7.27 1.04 3.99
CA VAL A 47 5.83 0.82 3.80
C VAL A 47 5.35 1.86 2.80
N MET A 48 4.55 1.46 1.82
CA MET A 48 4.11 2.38 0.77
C MET A 48 2.66 2.79 0.92
N LEU A 49 1.78 1.82 1.19
CA LEU A 49 0.37 2.03 1.42
C LEU A 49 0.00 1.38 2.76
N ARG A 50 -0.47 2.20 3.69
CA ARG A 50 -0.95 1.75 5.00
C ARG A 50 -2.45 1.89 5.05
N VAL A 51 -3.17 0.80 5.30
CA VAL A 51 -4.63 0.81 5.36
C VAL A 51 -5.08 0.26 6.71
N GLU A 52 -5.59 1.16 7.56
CA GLU A 52 -6.13 0.86 8.89
C GLU A 52 -7.61 1.24 8.99
N ALA A 53 -8.33 1.05 7.88
CA ALA A 53 -9.72 1.40 7.69
C ALA A 53 -10.59 0.18 7.31
N ASN A 54 -11.88 0.25 7.64
CA ASN A 54 -12.87 -0.77 7.31
C ASN A 54 -13.64 -0.37 6.07
N LEU A 55 -14.12 -1.37 5.31
CA LEU A 55 -14.91 -1.16 4.09
C LEU A 55 -14.15 -0.34 3.04
N VAL A 56 -12.87 -0.68 2.84
CA VAL A 56 -12.01 0.03 1.89
C VAL A 56 -12.11 -0.62 0.51
N LEU A 57 -12.28 0.19 -0.54
CA LEU A 57 -12.35 -0.26 -1.93
C LEU A 57 -11.22 0.38 -2.77
N PHE A 58 -10.44 -0.46 -3.45
CA PHE A 58 -9.57 -0.06 -4.54
C PHE A 58 -10.10 -0.65 -5.85
N TYR A 59 -10.46 0.20 -6.81
CA TYR A 59 -11.03 -0.21 -8.09
C TYR A 59 -10.22 0.37 -9.26
N LYS A 60 -9.68 -0.47 -10.16
CA LYS A 60 -8.79 0.01 -11.24
C LYS A 60 -7.59 0.81 -10.71
N CYS A 61 -7.07 0.39 -9.56
CA CYS A 61 -5.88 0.99 -8.97
C CYS A 61 -4.64 0.20 -9.36
N ARG A 62 -3.50 0.89 -9.46
CA ARG A 62 -2.20 0.25 -9.66
C ARG A 62 -1.28 0.62 -8.52
N CYS A 63 -0.64 -0.36 -7.92
CA CYS A 63 0.32 -0.15 -6.85
C CYS A 63 1.65 -0.77 -7.29
N ASP A 64 2.67 0.07 -7.51
CA ASP A 64 4.03 -0.35 -7.91
C ASP A 64 5.03 -0.13 -6.75
N TRP A 65 5.64 -1.20 -6.22
CA TRP A 65 6.53 -1.18 -5.03
C TRP A 65 7.63 -2.25 -5.05
N TYR A 66 8.55 -2.19 -4.08
CA TYR A 66 9.67 -3.13 -3.91
C TYR A 66 9.52 -4.06 -2.66
N GLN A 67 9.54 -3.56 -1.42
CA GLN A 67 9.50 -4.40 -0.18
C GLN A 67 8.47 -3.87 0.85
N ASN A 68 7.85 -4.73 1.67
CA ASN A 68 6.98 -4.42 2.84
C ASN A 68 5.70 -3.60 2.55
N THR A 69 4.92 -4.06 1.59
CA THR A 69 4.09 -3.18 0.75
C THR A 69 2.73 -2.78 1.31
N LEU A 70 1.95 -3.72 1.80
CA LEU A 70 0.57 -3.48 2.19
C LEU A 70 0.45 -3.84 3.66
N TYR A 71 0.55 -2.82 4.53
CA TYR A 71 0.32 -3.00 5.95
C TYR A 71 -1.18 -2.92 6.21
N VAL A 72 -1.81 -4.09 6.28
CA VAL A 72 -3.26 -4.24 6.38
C VAL A 72 -3.61 -4.64 7.80
N LYS A 73 -3.99 -3.66 8.62
CA LYS A 73 -4.29 -3.92 10.03
C LYS A 73 -5.78 -4.21 10.21
N ASN A 74 -6.15 -5.49 10.28
CA ASN A 74 -7.38 -6.02 10.91
C ASN A 74 -8.73 -5.42 10.48
N LYS A 75 -9.05 -5.30 9.17
CA LYS A 75 -10.33 -4.74 8.68
C LYS A 75 -10.73 -5.22 7.27
N ARG A 76 -11.99 -5.04 6.84
CA ARG A 76 -12.48 -5.47 5.51
C ARG A 76 -11.98 -4.55 4.39
N GLN A 77 -11.30 -5.12 3.40
CA GLN A 77 -10.75 -4.39 2.25
C GLN A 77 -10.96 -5.18 0.97
N PHE A 78 -11.25 -4.50 -0.13
CA PHE A 78 -11.56 -5.08 -1.42
C PHE A 78 -10.73 -4.42 -2.52
N TYR A 79 -10.04 -5.24 -3.31
CA TYR A 79 -9.22 -4.81 -4.44
C TYR A 79 -9.79 -5.47 -5.69
N ARG A 80 -10.30 -4.69 -6.65
CA ARG A 80 -10.91 -5.20 -7.88
C ARG A 80 -10.35 -4.50 -9.10
N ASP A 81 -10.14 -5.26 -10.18
CA ASP A 81 -9.53 -4.81 -11.43
C ASP A 81 -8.22 -4.03 -11.17
N SER A 82 -7.51 -4.36 -10.09
CA SER A 82 -6.38 -3.57 -9.57
C SER A 82 -5.10 -4.39 -9.62
N GLU A 83 -4.00 -3.74 -10.00
CA GLU A 83 -2.70 -4.38 -10.14
C GLU A 83 -1.79 -4.03 -8.96
N VAL A 84 -1.15 -5.05 -8.39
CA VAL A 84 -0.40 -4.97 -7.13
C VAL A 84 0.96 -5.64 -7.43
N TYR A 85 2.02 -4.84 -7.67
CA TYR A 85 3.37 -5.29 -8.09
C TYR A 85 4.48 -5.04 -7.07
N GLY A 86 5.28 -6.07 -6.75
CA GLY A 86 6.59 -5.93 -6.10
C GLY A 86 7.23 -7.22 -5.61
N THR A 87 8.32 -7.11 -4.83
CA THR A 87 9.34 -8.17 -4.71
C THR A 87 9.29 -9.04 -3.46
N ILE A 88 9.10 -8.51 -2.23
CA ILE A 88 9.16 -9.30 -0.98
C ILE A 88 8.14 -8.79 0.06
N ASP A 89 7.45 -9.71 0.76
CA ASP A 89 6.48 -9.47 1.86
C ASP A 89 5.43 -8.41 1.53
N PHE A 90 4.66 -8.66 0.47
CA PHE A 90 3.84 -7.61 -0.12
C PHE A 90 2.46 -7.41 0.53
N ILE A 91 1.96 -8.40 1.28
CA ILE A 91 0.77 -8.28 2.13
C ILE A 91 1.18 -8.73 3.53
N CYS A 92 1.14 -7.81 4.50
CA CYS A 92 1.44 -8.13 5.89
C CYS A 92 0.31 -7.63 6.80
N GLY A 93 -0.21 -8.54 7.63
CA GLY A 93 -1.25 -8.28 8.62
C GLY A 93 -2.24 -9.45 8.78
N ASP A 94 -3.04 -9.42 9.84
CA ASP A 94 -4.19 -10.32 10.04
C ASP A 94 -5.39 -9.78 9.26
N VAL A 95 -5.80 -10.44 8.17
CA VAL A 95 -6.88 -9.95 7.31
C VAL A 95 -7.65 -11.07 6.63
N THR A 96 -8.94 -10.84 6.41
CA THR A 96 -9.73 -11.48 5.35
C THR A 96 -9.75 -10.56 4.13
N THR A 97 -9.02 -10.90 3.07
CA THR A 97 -8.96 -10.14 1.81
C THR A 97 -9.55 -10.99 0.67
N LEU A 98 -10.38 -10.37 -0.18
CA LEU A 98 -10.86 -10.99 -1.42
C LEU A 98 -10.19 -10.30 -2.61
N VAL A 99 -9.50 -11.08 -3.44
CA VAL A 99 -8.92 -10.64 -4.71
C VAL A 99 -9.59 -11.44 -5.84
N PRO A 100 -10.69 -10.94 -6.42
CA PRO A 100 -11.27 -11.55 -7.61
C PRO A 100 -10.50 -11.15 -8.88
N ASN A 101 -10.36 -12.10 -9.81
CA ASN A 101 -9.78 -11.89 -11.15
C ASN A 101 -10.53 -10.83 -11.95
#